data_AF-A0A7Y4WF94-F1
#
_entry.id   AF-A0A7Y4WF94-F1
#
_cell.length_a   1.000
_cell.length_b   1.000
_cell.length_c   1.000
_cell.angle_alpha   90.00
_cell.angle_beta   90.00
_cell.angle_gamma   90.00
#
_symmetry.space_group_name_H-M   'P 1'
#
loop_
_entity.id
_entity.type
_entity.pdbx_description
1 polymer ?
#
loop_
_entity_poly.entity_id
_entity_poly.type
_entity_poly.pdbx_seq_one_letter_code
_entity_poly.pdbx_strand_id
1 'polypeptide(L)'
;MKTIIKLAIALALANAAVRAGLVAMAYYQLKDAAQQEVTWGGRIAPAELATHVLEKAAELDVPLEADGVAASRNEDVTVISVAYTQPVELFPAFIYPVIYPVDLEFEVQARTMTGLK
;
A
#
# COMPACT_ATOMS: atom_id res chain seq x y z
N MET A 1 -9.54 37.94 15.22
CA MET A 1 -9.98 36.58 15.63
C MET A 1 -10.40 35.69 14.45
N LYS A 2 -11.22 36.16 13.47
CA LYS A 2 -11.62 35.36 12.30
C LYS A 2 -10.45 34.85 11.42
N THR A 3 -9.37 35.64 11.29
CA THR A 3 -8.20 35.28 10.46
C THR A 3 -7.39 34.13 11.05
N ILE A 4 -7.25 34.08 12.38
CA ILE A 4 -6.52 33.02 13.09
C ILE A 4 -7.26 31.68 12.94
N ILE A 5 -8.59 31.69 13.11
CA ILE A 5 -9.42 30.49 12.93
C ILE A 5 -9.34 29.98 11.49
N LYS A 6 -9.44 30.87 10.50
CA LYS A 6 -9.30 30.49 9.08
C LYS A 6 -7.92 29.90 8.79
N LEU A 7 -6.86 30.47 9.34
CA LEU A 7 -5.50 29.99 9.14
C LEU A 7 -5.28 28.62 9.80
N ALA A 8 -5.82 28.42 11.01
CA ALA A 8 -5.78 27.13 11.69
C ALA A 8 -6.51 26.03 10.89
N ILE A 9 -7.69 26.35 10.34
CA ILE A 9 -8.43 25.41 9.47
C ILE A 9 -7.65 25.12 8.19
N ALA A 10 -7.08 26.14 7.54
CA ALA A 10 -6.27 25.97 6.34
C ALA A 10 -5.05 25.08 6.58
N LEU A 11 -4.34 25.29 7.71
CA LEU A 11 -3.21 24.46 8.10
C LEU A 11 -3.61 23.01 8.40
N ALA A 12 -4.75 22.81 9.06
CA ALA A 12 -5.29 21.47 9.32
C ALA A 12 -5.62 20.74 8.02
N LEU A 13 -6.29 21.40 7.07
CA LEU A 13 -6.61 20.83 5.75
C LEU A 13 -5.35 20.52 4.94
N ALA A 14 -4.35 21.40 4.97
CA ALA A 14 -3.09 21.18 4.28
C ALA A 14 -2.36 19.95 4.86
N ASN A 15 -2.27 19.82 6.19
CA ASN A 15 -1.67 18.66 6.84
C ASN A 15 -2.44 17.36 6.53
N ALA A 16 -3.77 17.40 6.55
CA ALA A 16 -4.61 16.27 6.19
C ALA A 16 -4.33 15.80 4.75
N ALA A 17 -4.27 16.75 3.81
CA ALA A 17 -4.01 16.48 2.39
C ALA A 17 -2.62 15.88 2.17
N VAL A 18 -1.59 16.39 2.85
CA VAL A 18 -0.22 15.85 2.78
C VAL A 18 -0.18 14.41 3.29
N ARG A 19 -0.78 14.14 4.46
CA ARG A 19 -0.79 12.79 5.06
C ARG A 19 -1.57 11.79 4.21
N ALA A 20 -2.75 12.18 3.72
CA ALA A 20 -3.52 11.36 2.79
C ALA A 20 -2.75 11.11 1.48
N GLY A 21 -2.03 12.13 0.98
CA GLY A 21 -1.18 12.01 -0.21
C GLY A 21 -0.02 11.03 -0.03
N LEU A 22 0.66 11.06 1.12
CA LEU A 22 1.73 10.12 1.45
C LEU A 22 1.22 8.68 1.54
N VAL A 23 0.07 8.47 2.18
CA VAL A 23 -0.61 7.16 2.25
C VAL A 23 -0.93 6.62 0.87
N ALA A 24 -1.58 7.44 0.02
CA ALA A 24 -1.90 7.06 -1.34
C ALA A 24 -0.64 6.74 -2.17
N MET A 25 0.42 7.52 -1.98
CA MET A 25 1.69 7.30 -2.67
C MET A 25 2.34 5.97 -2.25
N ALA A 26 2.38 5.66 -0.95
CA ALA A 26 2.91 4.39 -0.44
C ALA A 26 2.10 3.20 -0.97
N TYR A 27 0.77 3.31 -1.00
CA TYR A 27 -0.11 2.30 -1.60
C TYR A 27 0.24 2.03 -3.07
N TYR A 28 0.40 3.07 -3.89
CA TYR A 28 0.76 2.89 -5.30
C TYR A 28 2.17 2.33 -5.49
N GLN A 29 3.14 2.73 -4.66
CA GLN A 29 4.50 2.19 -4.71
C GLN A 29 4.52 0.70 -4.35
N LEU A 30 3.77 0.29 -3.33
CA LEU A 30 3.66 -1.10 -2.94
C LEU A 30 2.99 -1.95 -4.03
N LYS A 31 1.92 -1.42 -4.64
CA LYS A 31 1.24 -2.07 -5.76
C LYS A 31 2.17 -2.26 -6.97
N ASP A 32 2.94 -1.23 -7.32
CA ASP A 32 3.88 -1.28 -8.43
C ASP A 32 5.01 -2.29 -8.18
N ALA A 33 5.56 -2.31 -6.95
CA ALA A 33 6.54 -3.30 -6.54
C ALA A 33 5.98 -4.73 -6.63
N ALA A 34 4.78 -4.97 -6.11
CA ALA A 34 4.12 -6.27 -6.23
C ALA A 34 3.89 -6.67 -7.69
N GLN A 35 3.52 -5.72 -8.56
CA GLN A 35 3.37 -5.97 -9.99
C GLN A 35 4.71 -6.33 -10.65
N GLN A 36 5.81 -5.67 -10.28
CA GLN A 36 7.15 -5.97 -10.77
C GLN A 36 7.61 -7.37 -10.35
N GLU A 37 7.41 -7.72 -9.08
CA GLU A 37 7.70 -9.06 -8.53
C GLU A 37 6.93 -10.14 -9.29
N VAL A 38 5.63 -9.94 -9.55
CA VAL A 38 4.81 -10.91 -10.28
C VAL A 38 5.20 -11.02 -11.75
N THR A 39 5.64 -9.92 -12.37
CA THR A 39 6.05 -9.91 -13.79
C THR A 39 7.40 -10.60 -13.99
N TRP A 40 8.37 -10.40 -13.08
CA TRP A 40 9.75 -10.88 -13.24
C TRP A 40 10.00 -12.17 -12.45
N GLY A 41 9.18 -12.44 -11.45
CA GLY A 41 9.25 -13.57 -10.54
C GLY A 41 8.70 -14.88 -11.06
N GLY A 42 8.53 -15.03 -12.39
CA GLY A 42 8.07 -16.29 -13.00
C GLY A 42 8.92 -17.52 -12.64
N ARG A 43 10.13 -17.33 -12.10
CA ARG A 43 11.04 -18.38 -11.60
C ARG A 43 11.16 -18.46 -10.08
N ILE A 44 10.62 -17.48 -9.35
CA ILE A 44 10.69 -17.35 -7.88
C ILE A 44 9.51 -18.12 -7.26
N ALA A 45 9.65 -18.69 -6.06
CA ALA A 45 8.54 -19.36 -5.40
C ALA A 45 7.47 -18.34 -4.94
N PRO A 46 6.15 -18.67 -4.98
CA PRO A 46 5.11 -17.74 -4.52
C PRO A 46 5.31 -17.23 -3.08
N ALA A 47 5.78 -18.09 -2.17
CA ALA A 47 6.08 -17.71 -0.79
C ALA A 47 7.22 -16.67 -0.68
N GLU A 48 8.18 -16.74 -1.59
CA GLU A 48 9.32 -15.81 -1.64
C GLU A 48 8.88 -14.46 -2.24
N LEU A 49 7.96 -14.46 -3.22
CA LEU A 49 7.30 -13.24 -3.70
C LEU A 49 6.51 -12.53 -2.60
N ALA A 50 5.76 -13.28 -1.78
CA ALA A 50 5.06 -12.71 -0.63
C ALA A 50 6.03 -12.08 0.38
N THR A 51 7.19 -12.70 0.58
CA THR A 51 8.24 -12.17 1.47
C THR A 51 8.82 -10.86 0.95
N HIS A 52 9.12 -10.76 -0.36
CA HIS A 52 9.60 -9.50 -0.95
C HIS A 52 8.57 -8.36 -0.85
N VAL A 53 7.28 -8.68 -1.02
CA VAL A 53 6.19 -7.70 -0.87
C VAL A 53 6.09 -7.22 0.59
N LEU A 54 6.29 -8.11 1.57
CA LEU A 54 6.34 -7.75 2.99
C LEU A 54 7.55 -6.87 3.32
N GLU A 55 8.73 -7.21 2.81
CA GLU A 55 9.94 -6.39 2.96
C GLU A 55 9.74 -5.00 2.37
N LYS A 56 9.12 -4.92 1.19
CA LYS A 56 8.78 -3.64 0.56
C LYS A 56 7.78 -2.82 1.35
N ALA A 57 6.78 -3.47 1.93
CA ALA A 57 5.82 -2.80 2.79
C ALA A 57 6.50 -2.20 4.03
N ALA A 58 7.44 -2.92 4.64
CA ALA A 58 8.24 -2.42 5.75
C ALA A 58 9.14 -1.23 5.34
N GLU A 59 9.75 -1.26 4.16
CA GLU A 59 10.51 -0.11 3.62
C GLU A 59 9.64 1.14 3.43
N LEU A 60 8.38 0.95 3.06
CA LEU A 60 7.41 2.02 2.78
C LEU A 60 6.62 2.46 4.02
N ASP A 61 6.94 1.93 5.21
CA ASP A 61 6.21 2.15 6.46
C ASP A 61 4.70 1.84 6.32
N VAL A 62 4.39 0.82 5.52
CA VAL A 62 3.03 0.30 5.32
C VAL A 62 2.78 -0.80 6.35
N PRO A 63 1.70 -0.72 7.15
CA PRO A 63 1.39 -1.71 8.19
C PRO A 63 0.77 -2.97 7.58
N LEU A 64 1.54 -3.68 6.77
CA LEU A 64 1.16 -4.93 6.14
C LEU A 64 1.67 -6.11 6.98
N GLU A 65 0.73 -6.88 7.50
CA GLU A 65 1.02 -8.11 8.26
C GLU A 65 1.13 -9.31 7.31
N ALA A 66 1.80 -10.38 7.77
CA ALA A 66 2.07 -11.56 6.94
C ALA A 66 0.79 -12.32 6.51
N ASP A 67 -0.30 -12.20 7.28
CA ASP A 67 -1.62 -12.74 6.95
C ASP A 67 -2.38 -11.90 5.92
N GLY A 68 -1.98 -10.64 5.72
CA GLY A 68 -2.52 -9.73 4.72
C GLY A 68 -1.97 -9.93 3.31
N VAL A 69 -1.02 -10.86 3.11
CA VAL A 69 -0.42 -11.15 1.80
C VAL A 69 -0.64 -12.60 1.41
N ALA A 70 -1.26 -12.81 0.26
CA ALA A 70 -1.43 -14.13 -0.33
C ALA A 70 -0.84 -14.15 -1.75
N ALA A 71 0.11 -15.06 -1.98
CA ALA A 71 0.67 -15.30 -3.30
C ALA A 71 0.32 -16.72 -3.77
N SER A 72 -0.25 -16.84 -4.96
CA SER A 72 -0.61 -18.10 -5.58
C SER A 72 -0.11 -18.15 -7.01
N ARG A 73 0.32 -19.33 -7.48
CA ARG A 73 0.69 -19.58 -8.86
C ARG A 73 -0.14 -20.73 -9.41
N ASN A 74 -0.86 -20.47 -10.49
CA ASN A 74 -1.62 -21.47 -11.22
C ASN A 74 -1.15 -21.50 -12.68
N GLU A 75 -0.47 -22.59 -13.06
CA GLU A 75 0.13 -22.79 -14.38
C GLU A 75 1.02 -21.60 -14.80
N ASP A 76 0.55 -20.80 -15.75
CA ASP A 76 1.24 -19.63 -16.30
C ASP A 76 0.82 -18.30 -15.64
N VAL A 77 -0.03 -18.31 -14.61
CA VAL A 77 -0.52 -17.10 -13.95
C VAL A 77 -0.04 -17.06 -12.51
N THR A 78 0.69 -16.01 -12.14
CA THR A 78 0.99 -15.71 -10.74
C THR A 78 0.10 -14.56 -10.29
N VAL A 79 -0.55 -14.73 -9.14
CA VAL A 79 -1.46 -13.77 -8.52
C VAL A 79 -0.94 -13.45 -7.12
N ILE A 80 -0.81 -12.16 -6.81
CA ILE A 80 -0.58 -11.67 -5.45
C ILE A 80 -1.75 -10.80 -5.04
N SER A 81 -2.38 -11.16 -3.92
CA SER A 81 -3.40 -10.38 -3.23
C SER A 81 -2.81 -9.80 -1.96
N VAL A 82 -3.05 -8.52 -1.73
CA VAL A 82 -2.58 -7.78 -0.57
C VAL A 82 -3.76 -7.02 0.02
N ALA A 83 -3.99 -7.19 1.32
CA ALA A 83 -5.01 -6.49 2.09
C ALA A 83 -4.41 -6.02 3.43
N TYR A 84 -4.61 -4.74 3.76
CA TYR A 84 -4.16 -4.17 5.03
C TYR A 84 -5.00 -2.98 5.47
N THR A 85 -4.94 -2.65 6.75
CA THR A 85 -5.62 -1.50 7.34
C THR A 85 -4.60 -0.44 7.73
N GLN A 86 -4.62 0.72 7.09
CA GLN A 86 -3.71 1.81 7.40
C GLN A 86 -4.34 2.84 8.36
N PRO A 87 -3.73 3.12 9.52
CA PRO A 87 -4.19 4.18 10.41
C PRO A 87 -3.76 5.54 9.86
N VAL A 88 -4.71 6.36 9.41
CA VAL A 88 -4.42 7.70 8.89
C VAL A 88 -4.82 8.76 9.91
N GLU A 89 -3.84 9.52 10.39
CA GLU A 89 -4.06 10.70 11.23
C GLU A 89 -4.41 11.90 10.33
N LEU A 90 -5.70 12.22 10.21
CA LEU A 90 -6.15 13.32 9.34
C LEU A 90 -6.01 14.70 9.99
N PHE A 91 -6.10 14.79 11.32
CA PHE A 91 -6.11 16.06 12.04
C PHE A 91 -4.93 16.17 13.02
N PRO A 92 -4.13 17.25 12.96
CA PRO A 92 -3.05 17.46 13.91
C PRO A 92 -3.61 17.65 15.32
N ALA A 93 -2.99 16.95 16.28
CA ALA A 93 -3.42 16.69 17.66
C ALA A 93 -3.64 17.91 18.61
N PHE A 94 -4.33 18.97 18.19
CA PHE A 94 -4.66 20.09 19.07
C PHE A 94 -5.80 19.79 20.05
N ILE A 95 -6.72 18.85 19.74
CA ILE A 95 -7.87 18.55 20.61
C ILE A 95 -8.19 17.04 20.69
N TYR A 96 -7.95 16.24 19.63
CA TYR A 96 -8.00 14.77 19.68
C TYR A 96 -7.39 14.19 18.40
N PRO A 97 -6.41 13.26 18.45
CA PRO A 97 -5.95 12.56 17.25
C PRO A 97 -7.09 11.67 16.76
N VAL A 98 -7.63 11.97 15.58
CA VAL A 98 -8.63 11.11 14.95
C VAL A 98 -7.91 10.23 13.94
N ILE A 99 -7.74 8.97 14.32
CA ILE A 99 -7.15 7.94 13.48
C ILE A 99 -8.29 7.22 12.78
N TYR A 100 -8.29 7.23 11.45
CA TYR A 100 -9.24 6.46 10.66
C TYR A 100 -8.54 5.21 10.10
N PRO A 101 -9.04 4.00 10.40
CA PRO A 101 -8.59 2.81 9.69
C PRO A 101 -9.08 2.89 8.24
N VAL A 102 -8.16 2.74 7.30
CA VAL A 102 -8.47 2.65 5.86
C VAL A 102 -8.10 1.25 5.38
N ASP A 103 -9.10 0.48 5.00
CA ASP A 103 -8.90 -0.84 4.42
C ASP A 103 -8.50 -0.68 2.95
N LEU A 104 -7.31 -1.18 2.62
CA LEU A 104 -6.72 -1.11 1.30
C LEU A 104 -6.46 -2.53 0.80
N GLU A 105 -6.97 -2.82 -0.39
CA GLU A 105 -6.82 -4.12 -1.04
C GLU A 105 -6.40 -3.92 -2.49
N PHE A 106 -5.44 -4.72 -2.95
CA PHE A 106 -5.12 -4.82 -4.36
C PHE A 106 -4.71 -6.23 -4.75
N GLU A 107 -5.02 -6.58 -6.00
CA GLU A 107 -4.60 -7.82 -6.63
C GLU A 107 -3.78 -7.49 -7.87
N VAL A 108 -2.64 -8.17 -8.03
CA VAL A 108 -1.79 -8.08 -9.21
C VAL A 108 -1.58 -9.46 -9.81
N GLN A 109 -1.64 -9.53 -11.13
CA GLN A 109 -1.50 -10.77 -11.89
C GLN A 109 -0.52 -10.57 -13.05
N ALA A 110 0.30 -11.56 -13.32
CA ALA A 110 1.08 -11.63 -14.55
C ALA A 110 0.99 -13.03 -15.14
N ARG A 111 0.99 -13.05 -16.48
CA ARG A 111 1.08 -14.26 -17.27
C ARG A 111 2.52 -14.46 -17.72
N THR A 112 3.16 -15.56 -17.34
CA THR A 112 4.43 -15.97 -17.95
C THR A 112 4.18 -16.27 -19.42
N MET A 113 4.83 -15.54 -20.32
CA MET A 113 4.77 -15.82 -21.75
C MET A 113 5.65 -17.03 -22.08
N THR A 114 5.24 -18.22 -21.64
CA THR A 114 5.86 -19.50 -22.03
C THR A 114 5.33 -19.92 -23.41
N GLY A 115 5.55 -19.09 -24.44
CA GLY A 115 4.81 -19.26 -25.70
C GLY A 115 5.33 -18.48 -26.89
N LEU A 116 6.64 -18.36 -27.08
CA LEU A 116 7.26 -18.02 -28.37
C LEU A 116 8.45 -18.96 -28.56
N LYS A 117 8.18 -20.14 -29.14
CA LYS A 117 9.17 -20.94 -29.85
C LYS A 117 9.11 -20.59 -31.33
#